data_AF-A0A660SYB2-F1
#
_entry.id   AF-A0A660SYB2-F1
#
_cell.length_a   1.000
_cell.length_b   1.000
_cell.length_c   1.000
_cell.angle_alpha   90.00
_cell.angle_beta   90.00
_cell.angle_gamma   90.00
#
_symmetry.space_group_name_H-M   'P 1'
#
loop_
_entity.id
_entity.type
_entity.pdbx_description
1 polymer ?
#
loop_
_entity_poly.entity_id
_entity_poly.type
_entity_poly.pdbx_seq_one_letter_code
_entity_poly.pdbx_strand_id
1 'polypeptide(L)'
;TNSPPAINRNTVVGSTGVIIPISDSDEHAWIADFCESCNKCVRKCSAGAICDKKPVMIDGGPKHIDYIKCAMPFSKTMGCSVCIVECVFFRVDYNKIKAKYQTQF
;
A
#
# COMPACT_ATOMS: atom_id res chain seq x y z
N THR A 1 9.44 -37.02 -0.81
CA THR A 1 8.51 -36.09 -0.16
C THR A 1 9.10 -34.70 -0.25
N ASN A 2 8.86 -33.98 -1.35
CA ASN A 2 9.40 -32.64 -1.54
C ASN A 2 8.34 -31.64 -1.09
N SER A 3 8.28 -31.35 0.21
CA SER A 3 7.57 -30.14 0.66
C SER A 3 8.29 -28.93 0.05
N PRO A 4 7.56 -27.95 -0.50
CA PRO A 4 8.15 -26.68 -0.88
C PRO A 4 8.86 -26.08 0.35
N PRO A 5 10.04 -25.44 0.19
CA PRO A 5 10.68 -24.75 1.28
C PRO A 5 9.73 -23.70 1.85
N ALA A 6 9.69 -23.59 3.18
CA ALA A 6 8.91 -22.57 3.86
C ALA A 6 9.29 -21.20 3.31
N ILE A 7 8.31 -20.47 2.78
CA ILE A 7 8.49 -19.12 2.26
C ILE A 7 8.76 -18.22 3.47
N ASN A 8 10.03 -17.96 3.77
CA ASN A 8 10.43 -16.99 4.79
C ASN A 8 10.14 -15.59 4.23
N ARG A 9 9.29 -14.80 4.91
CA ARG A 9 8.95 -13.43 4.51
C ARG A 9 10.16 -12.50 4.43
N ASN A 10 11.30 -12.88 5.01
CA ASN A 10 12.50 -12.03 5.08
C ASN A 10 13.48 -12.30 3.93
N THR A 11 13.02 -12.93 2.85
CA THR A 11 13.91 -13.30 1.75
C THR A 11 13.16 -13.34 0.43
N VAL A 12 13.71 -12.71 -0.60
CA VAL A 12 13.21 -12.81 -1.98
C VAL A 12 14.19 -13.59 -2.84
N VAL A 13 13.67 -14.33 -3.81
CA VAL A 13 14.49 -15.01 -4.81
C VAL A 13 14.58 -14.12 -6.04
N GLY A 14 15.78 -13.63 -6.33
CA GLY A 14 16.07 -12.85 -7.53
C GLY A 14 15.92 -13.69 -8.80
N SER A 15 15.84 -13.03 -9.95
CA SER A 15 15.62 -13.66 -11.26
C SER A 15 16.68 -14.71 -11.65
N THR A 16 17.87 -14.63 -11.05
CA THR A 16 18.99 -15.58 -11.22
C THR A 16 18.98 -16.73 -10.22
N GLY A 17 17.94 -16.85 -9.37
CA GLY A 17 17.86 -17.83 -8.29
C GLY A 17 18.64 -17.43 -7.04
N VAL A 18 19.23 -16.23 -7.01
CA VAL A 18 19.95 -15.73 -5.83
C VAL A 18 18.97 -15.38 -4.71
N ILE A 19 19.29 -15.83 -3.51
CA ILE A 19 18.54 -15.56 -2.28
C ILE A 19 19.00 -14.21 -1.73
N ILE A 20 18.09 -13.24 -1.67
CA ILE A 20 18.36 -11.87 -1.21
C ILE A 20 17.69 -11.65 0.15
N PRO A 21 18.46 -11.36 1.22
CA PRO A 21 17.88 -11.04 2.52
C PRO A 21 17.14 -9.72 2.45
N ILE A 22 15.94 -9.68 3.03
CA ILE A 22 15.17 -8.45 3.22
C ILE A 22 15.54 -7.88 4.59
N SER A 23 15.78 -6.58 4.66
CA SER A 23 15.99 -5.89 5.94
C SER A 23 14.69 -5.88 6.76
N ASP A 24 14.78 -6.25 8.03
CA ASP A 24 13.68 -6.16 9.00
C ASP A 24 13.38 -4.72 9.47
N SER A 25 13.92 -3.69 8.81
CA SER A 25 13.71 -2.32 9.23
C SER A 25 12.28 -1.86 8.94
N ASP A 26 11.51 -1.61 9.98
CA ASP A 26 10.17 -1.03 9.89
C ASP A 26 10.22 0.51 9.79
N GLU A 27 11.20 1.05 9.06
CA GLU A 27 11.44 2.50 9.00
C GLU A 27 10.27 3.32 8.40
N HIS A 28 9.36 2.61 7.74
CA HIS A 28 8.19 3.12 7.05
C HIS A 28 6.86 2.72 7.73
N ALA A 29 6.87 2.00 8.87
CA ALA A 29 5.65 1.57 9.58
C ALA A 29 4.67 2.73 9.80
N TRP A 30 5.22 3.89 10.16
CA TRP A 30 4.47 5.11 10.45
C TRP A 30 3.57 5.59 9.30
N ILE A 31 3.86 5.18 8.05
CA ILE A 31 3.01 5.51 6.89
C ILE A 31 1.64 4.85 7.03
N ALA A 32 1.58 3.64 7.59
CA ALA A 32 0.33 2.94 7.82
C ALA A 32 -0.57 3.73 8.78
N ASP A 33 -0.01 4.18 9.91
CA ASP A 33 -0.69 4.98 10.94
C ASP A 33 -1.08 6.36 10.41
N PHE A 34 -0.18 7.03 9.68
CA PHE A 34 -0.48 8.28 9.00
C PHE A 34 -1.69 8.15 8.07
N CYS A 35 -1.79 7.04 7.32
CA CYS A 35 -2.90 6.81 6.40
C CYS A 35 -4.25 6.64 7.12
N GLU A 36 -4.26 6.12 8.36
CA GLU A 36 -5.49 5.96 9.15
C GLU A 36 -6.16 7.29 9.49
N SER A 37 -5.37 8.37 9.60
CA SER A 37 -5.90 9.72 9.79
C SER A 37 -6.09 10.49 8.47
N CYS A 38 -5.20 10.29 7.49
CA CYS A 38 -5.20 11.07 6.24
C CYS A 38 -6.46 10.84 5.39
N ASN A 39 -6.76 9.59 5.03
CA ASN A 39 -7.92 9.14 4.23
C ASN A 39 -8.24 9.96 2.95
N LYS A 40 -7.27 10.71 2.40
CA LYS A 40 -7.54 11.62 1.28
C LYS A 40 -7.91 10.89 -0.01
N CYS A 41 -7.22 9.79 -0.31
CA CYS A 41 -7.55 8.95 -1.46
C CYS A 41 -8.95 8.34 -1.34
N VAL A 42 -9.36 7.91 -0.13
CA VAL A 42 -10.71 7.39 0.16
C VAL A 42 -11.76 8.43 -0.20
N ARG A 43 -11.60 9.68 0.28
CA ARG A 43 -12.54 10.77 0.00
C ARG A 43 -12.60 11.19 -1.48
N LYS A 44 -11.53 10.95 -2.25
CA LYS A 44 -11.42 11.40 -3.64
C LYS A 44 -11.77 10.33 -4.67
N CYS A 45 -11.83 9.05 -4.28
CA CYS A 45 -12.23 7.98 -5.16
C CYS A 45 -13.74 8.06 -5.45
N SER A 46 -14.12 8.49 -6.65
CA SER A 46 -15.53 8.62 -7.06
C SER A 46 -16.29 7.30 -7.10
N ALA A 47 -15.58 6.18 -7.27
CA ALA A 47 -16.18 4.83 -7.27
C ALA A 47 -16.31 4.21 -5.87
N GLY A 48 -15.83 4.90 -4.82
CA GLY A 48 -15.84 4.35 -3.45
C GLY A 48 -15.08 3.02 -3.36
N ALA A 49 -13.99 2.89 -4.13
CA ALA A 49 -13.24 1.64 -4.28
C ALA A 49 -12.13 1.48 -3.24
N ILE A 50 -11.73 2.54 -2.52
CA ILE A 50 -10.68 2.45 -1.50
C ILE A 50 -11.35 2.21 -0.15
N CYS A 51 -10.91 1.16 0.54
CA CYS A 51 -11.47 0.75 1.83
C CYS A 51 -11.02 1.72 2.93
N ASP A 52 -11.99 2.23 3.70
CA ASP A 52 -11.77 3.03 4.91
C ASP A 52 -11.28 2.17 6.07
N LYS A 53 -11.90 1.00 6.26
CA LYS A 53 -11.47 -0.05 7.18
C LYS A 53 -10.86 -1.16 6.35
N LYS A 54 -9.57 -1.45 6.56
CA LYS A 54 -8.78 -2.46 5.85
C LYS A 54 -9.26 -3.87 6.28
N PRO A 55 -10.22 -4.51 5.59
CA PRO A 55 -10.67 -5.84 5.97
C PRO A 55 -9.57 -6.85 5.65
N VAL A 56 -9.53 -7.96 6.39
CA VAL A 56 -8.58 -9.04 6.12
C VAL A 56 -9.07 -9.88 4.94
N MET A 57 -8.19 -10.14 3.97
CA MET A 57 -8.41 -11.02 2.83
C MET A 57 -8.32 -12.50 3.25
N ILE A 58 -8.76 -13.40 2.38
CA ILE A 58 -8.71 -14.85 2.61
C ILE A 58 -7.29 -15.35 2.87
N ASP A 59 -6.28 -14.70 2.28
CA ASP A 59 -4.85 -14.99 2.46
C ASP A 59 -4.23 -14.34 3.72
N GLY A 60 -5.04 -13.65 4.54
CA GLY A 60 -4.59 -12.95 5.74
C GLY A 60 -4.00 -11.56 5.50
N GLY A 61 -3.93 -11.08 4.25
CA GLY A 61 -3.45 -9.73 3.92
C GLY A 61 -4.53 -8.65 4.08
N PRO A 62 -4.18 -7.37 4.27
CA PRO A 62 -5.15 -6.29 4.28
C PRO A 62 -5.69 -6.00 2.87
N LYS A 63 -7.02 -5.91 2.72
CA LYS A 63 -7.65 -5.39 1.51
C LYS A 63 -7.72 -3.86 1.58
N HIS A 64 -6.96 -3.20 0.72
CA HIS A 64 -6.97 -1.74 0.61
C HIS A 64 -7.91 -1.21 -0.47
N ILE A 65 -8.16 -2.02 -1.52
CA ILE A 65 -8.94 -1.63 -2.70
C ILE A 65 -9.94 -2.74 -3.04
N ASP A 66 -11.18 -2.34 -3.30
CA ASP A 66 -12.16 -3.15 -4.01
C ASP A 66 -11.90 -3.05 -5.52
N TYR A 67 -11.17 -4.04 -6.05
CA TYR A 67 -10.77 -4.05 -7.46
C TYR A 67 -11.96 -4.09 -8.42
N ILE A 68 -13.11 -4.65 -8.01
CA ILE A 68 -14.30 -4.69 -8.86
C ILE A 68 -14.86 -3.27 -9.05
N LYS A 69 -14.96 -2.50 -7.96
CA LYS A 69 -15.36 -1.10 -8.01
C LYS A 69 -14.32 -0.22 -8.73
N CYS A 70 -13.03 -0.54 -8.58
CA CYS A 70 -11.94 0.20 -9.22
C CYS A 70 -11.84 -0.06 -10.74
N ALA A 71 -12.09 -1.30 -11.19
CA ALA A 71 -11.90 -1.72 -12.58
C ALA A 71 -12.73 -0.90 -13.58
N MET A 72 -13.97 -0.56 -13.21
CA MET A 72 -14.88 0.21 -14.07
C MET A 72 -14.38 1.62 -14.42
N PRO A 73 -14.11 2.52 -13.45
CA PRO A 73 -13.52 3.82 -13.77
C PRO A 73 -12.12 3.66 -14.35
N PHE A 74 -11.32 2.70 -13.89
CA PHE A 74 -9.97 2.47 -14.42
C PHE A 74 -9.98 2.19 -15.92
N SER A 75 -10.83 1.28 -16.39
CA SER A 75 -10.96 0.94 -17.80
C SER A 75 -11.54 2.09 -18.62
N LYS A 76 -12.62 2.74 -18.14
CA LYS A 76 -13.30 3.82 -18.87
C LYS A 76 -12.45 5.08 -19.08
N THR A 77 -11.49 5.34 -18.20
CA THR A 77 -10.64 6.54 -18.27
C THR A 77 -9.23 6.24 -18.74
N MET A 78 -8.99 5.10 -19.41
CA MET A 78 -7.66 4.69 -19.87
C MET A 78 -6.60 4.69 -18.75
N GLY A 79 -6.98 4.24 -17.55
CA GLY A 79 -6.10 4.16 -16.37
C GLY A 79 -6.37 5.25 -15.34
N CYS A 80 -7.52 5.17 -14.65
CA CYS A 80 -7.80 6.04 -13.51
C CYS A 80 -6.69 5.98 -12.46
N SER A 81 -6.18 7.15 -12.06
CA SER A 81 -5.06 7.29 -11.12
C SER A 81 -5.33 8.31 -10.01
N VAL A 82 -6.61 8.66 -9.78
CA VAL A 82 -6.99 9.74 -8.84
C VAL A 82 -6.45 9.50 -7.43
N CYS A 83 -6.38 8.24 -6.97
CA CYS A 83 -5.84 7.89 -5.67
C CYS A 83 -4.34 8.24 -5.54
N ILE A 84 -3.57 8.09 -6.61
CA ILE A 84 -2.15 8.45 -6.69
C ILE A 84 -2.04 9.98 -6.74
N VAL A 85 -2.74 10.61 -7.68
CA VAL A 85 -2.65 12.07 -7.92
C VAL A 85 -3.09 12.89 -6.69
N GLU A 86 -4.02 12.38 -5.89
CA GLU A 86 -4.51 13.03 -4.68
C GLU A 86 -3.71 12.70 -3.43
N CYS A 87 -2.88 11.65 -3.46
CA CYS A 87 -2.05 11.27 -2.33
C CYS A 87 -1.09 12.40 -1.94
N VAL A 88 -0.92 12.65 -0.63
CA VAL A 88 0.00 13.69 -0.15
C VAL A 88 1.44 13.36 -0.55
N PHE A 89 1.83 12.08 -0.51
CA PHE A 89 3.14 11.60 -0.95
C PHE A 89 3.42 11.81 -2.44
N PHE A 90 2.40 12.07 -3.26
CA PHE A 90 2.59 12.40 -4.68
C PHE A 90 2.93 13.88 -4.90
N ARG A 91 2.51 14.76 -3.99
CA ARG A 91 2.65 16.23 -4.16
C ARG A 91 3.65 16.87 -3.21
N VAL A 92 4.00 16.20 -2.13
CA VAL A 92 4.85 16.73 -1.06
C VAL A 92 6.03 15.79 -0.87
N ASP A 93 7.20 16.37 -0.68
CA ASP A 93 8.42 15.64 -0.34
C ASP A 93 8.21 14.73 0.89
N TYR A 94 8.69 13.49 0.77
CA TYR A 94 8.54 12.46 1.80
C TYR A 94 9.12 12.91 3.15
N ASN A 95 10.30 13.52 3.17
CA ASN A 95 10.96 13.92 4.41
C ASN A 95 10.20 15.04 5.11
N LYS A 96 9.57 15.95 4.35
CA LYS A 96 8.66 16.96 4.92
C LYS A 96 7.45 16.34 5.59
N ILE A 97 6.84 15.32 4.98
CA ILE A 97 5.70 14.60 5.57
C ILE A 97 6.15 13.87 6.85
N LYS A 98 7.27 13.14 6.77
CA LYS A 98 7.85 12.38 7.88
C LYS A 98 8.16 13.27 9.08
N ALA A 99 8.91 14.35 8.85
CA ALA A 99 9.25 15.31 9.91
C ALA A 99 8.01 15.89 10.56
N LYS A 100 7.01 16.29 9.77
CA LYS A 100 5.75 16.85 10.29
C LYS A 100 4.99 15.82 11.15
N TYR A 101 4.87 14.58 10.69
CA TYR A 101 4.19 13.51 11.45
C TYR A 101 4.90 13.22 12.78
N GLN A 102 6.24 13.19 12.77
CA GLN A 102 7.04 12.92 13.96
C GLN A 102 7.05 14.07 14.98
N THR A 103 6.88 15.33 14.55
CA THR A 103 6.78 16.48 15.46
C THR A 103 5.42 16.63 16.15
N GLN A 104 4.42 15.80 15.78
CA GLN A 104 3.10 15.84 16.40
C GLN A 104 3.01 14.98 17.68
N PHE A 105 4.13 14.40 18.14
CA PHE A 105 4.26 13.61 19.36
C PHE A 105 5.49 14.05 20.16
#